data_AF-X1C949-F1
#
_entry.id   AF-X1C949-F1
#
_cell.length_a   1.000
_cell.length_b   1.000
_cell.length_c   1.000
_cell.angle_alpha   90.00
_cell.angle_beta   90.00
_cell.angle_gamma   90.00
#
_symmetry.space_group_name_H-M   'P 1'
#
loop_
_entity.id
_entity.type
_entity.pdbx_description
1 polymer ?
#
loop_
_entity_poly.entity_id
_entity_poly.type
_entity_poly.pdbx_seq_one_letter_code
_entity_poly.pdbx_strand_id
1 'polypeptide(L)'
;AAKRNIHNGVFIDVFNDRGRIRIRAKVTERIIPGAVCVYQGAWYNPDKDGLDNGGCANVLTQDTYSPGGAFPLNSSLVEIELSYNEQVEGTQ
;
A
#
# COMPACT_ATOMS: atom_id res chain seq x y z
N ALA A 1 11.14 -7.98 1.91
CA ALA A 1 11.10 -8.49 0.53
C ALA A 1 11.28 -10.00 0.47
N ALA A 2 12.51 -10.54 0.61
CA ALA A 2 12.80 -11.97 0.44
C ALA A 2 11.95 -12.92 1.30
N LYS A 3 11.73 -12.61 2.59
CA LYS A 3 10.85 -13.40 3.48
C LYS A 3 9.41 -13.57 2.98
N ARG A 4 8.97 -12.71 2.06
CA ARG A 4 7.61 -12.69 1.48
C ARG A 4 7.63 -12.95 -0.04
N ASN A 5 8.77 -13.38 -0.60
CA ASN A 5 8.96 -13.60 -2.04
C ASN A 5 8.65 -12.39 -2.94
N ILE A 6 8.81 -11.16 -2.41
CA ILE A 6 8.57 -9.92 -3.16
C ILE A 6 9.84 -9.52 -3.90
N HIS A 7 9.73 -9.30 -5.20
CA HIS A 7 10.81 -8.85 -6.08
C HIS A 7 10.53 -7.45 -6.66
N ASN A 8 11.54 -6.84 -7.28
CA ASN A 8 11.36 -5.54 -7.94
C ASN A 8 10.31 -5.62 -9.04
N GLY A 9 9.39 -4.66 -9.05
CA GLY A 9 8.40 -4.51 -10.12
C GLY A 9 7.17 -5.41 -10.01
N VAL A 10 7.08 -6.30 -9.02
CA VAL A 10 5.85 -7.06 -8.81
C VAL A 10 4.79 -6.19 -8.16
N PHE A 11 3.52 -6.47 -8.42
CA PHE A 11 2.44 -5.86 -7.66
C PHE A 11 2.35 -6.50 -6.27
N ILE A 12 2.08 -5.65 -5.28
CA ILE A 12 1.85 -6.04 -3.90
C ILE A 12 0.61 -5.34 -3.40
N ASP A 13 -0.08 -5.99 -2.48
CA ASP A 13 -1.11 -5.35 -1.69
C ASP A 13 -0.50 -4.92 -0.35
N VAL A 14 -0.75 -3.67 0.04
CA VAL A 14 -0.38 -3.11 1.34
C VAL A 14 -1.67 -2.83 2.08
N PHE A 15 -1.81 -3.33 3.30
CA PHE A 15 -3.09 -3.26 4.00
C PHE A 15 -2.95 -3.22 5.52
N ASN A 16 -4.02 -2.78 6.15
CA ASN A 16 -4.29 -2.94 7.57
C ASN A 16 -5.81 -3.05 7.79
N ASP A 17 -6.26 -2.81 9.01
CA ASP A 17 -7.67 -2.82 9.41
C ASP A 17 -8.52 -1.73 8.74
N ARG A 18 -7.92 -0.67 8.20
CA ARG A 18 -8.62 0.50 7.63
C ARG A 18 -8.84 0.36 6.12
N GLY A 19 -7.95 -0.33 5.42
CA GLY A 19 -8.06 -0.49 3.99
C GLY A 19 -6.88 -1.21 3.35
N ARG A 20 -6.93 -1.29 2.03
CA ARG A 20 -5.96 -2.00 1.18
C ARG A 20 -5.67 -1.18 -0.07
N ILE A 21 -4.39 -1.08 -0.41
CA ILE A 21 -3.92 -0.43 -1.64
C ILE A 21 -3.09 -1.42 -2.45
N ARG A 22 -3.12 -1.33 -3.79
CA ARG A 22 -2.28 -2.11 -4.70
C ARG A 22 -1.23 -1.22 -5.35
N ILE A 23 0.04 -1.56 -5.16
CA ILE A 23 1.17 -0.77 -5.70
C ILE A 23 2.26 -1.67 -6.27
N ARG A 24 3.14 -1.09 -7.10
CA ARG A 24 4.31 -1.79 -7.64
C ARG A 24 5.49 -1.69 -6.67
N ALA A 25 6.06 -2.84 -6.27
CA ALA A 25 7.15 -2.87 -5.30
C ALA A 25 8.47 -2.35 -5.89
N LYS A 26 9.14 -1.46 -5.14
CA LYS A 26 10.54 -1.07 -5.35
C LYS A 26 11.39 -1.52 -4.16
N VAL A 27 12.03 -2.67 -4.29
CA VAL A 27 12.99 -3.23 -3.35
C VAL A 27 14.29 -2.42 -3.41
N THR A 28 14.72 -1.91 -2.26
CA THR A 28 15.92 -1.08 -2.12
C THR A 28 16.53 -1.26 -0.72
N GLU A 29 17.82 -1.04 -0.60
CA GLU A 29 18.56 -1.05 0.67
C GLU A 29 18.49 0.30 1.41
N ARG A 30 17.83 1.31 0.83
CA ARG A 30 17.72 2.67 1.40
C ARG A 30 16.70 2.78 2.54
N ILE A 31 15.90 1.74 2.76
CA ILE A 31 14.86 1.69 3.81
C ILE A 31 15.25 0.59 4.79
N ILE A 32 15.18 0.89 6.09
CA ILE A 32 15.54 -0.07 7.14
C ILE A 32 14.68 -1.35 7.06
N PRO A 33 15.22 -2.52 7.43
CA PRO A 33 14.43 -3.74 7.51
C PRO A 33 13.21 -3.58 8.42
N GLY A 34 12.04 -3.98 7.95
CA GLY A 34 10.77 -3.87 8.68
C GLY A 34 9.98 -2.58 8.43
N ALA A 35 10.53 -1.61 7.68
CA ALA A 35 9.81 -0.43 7.25
C ALA A 35 9.47 -0.48 5.75
N VAL A 36 8.40 0.20 5.38
CA VAL A 36 8.02 0.48 3.98
C VAL A 36 7.81 1.97 3.81
N CYS A 37 8.03 2.47 2.60
CA CYS A 37 7.77 3.86 2.24
C CYS A 37 6.77 3.89 1.09
N VAL A 38 5.63 4.54 1.31
CA VAL A 38 4.63 4.83 0.28
C VAL A 38 4.47 6.36 0.25
N TYR A 39 4.71 6.97 -0.90
CA TYR A 39 4.58 8.41 -1.05
C TYR A 39 3.11 8.83 -1.09
N GLN A 40 2.80 10.00 -0.53
CA GLN A 40 1.47 10.61 -0.67
C GLN A 40 1.23 11.18 -2.07
N GLY A 41 -0.03 11.50 -2.37
CA GLY A 41 -0.43 12.26 -3.56
C GLY A 41 -0.94 11.42 -4.73
N ALA A 42 -0.96 10.10 -4.61
CA ALA A 42 -1.65 9.24 -5.56
C ALA A 42 -3.17 9.48 -5.51
N TRP A 43 -3.82 9.42 -6.67
CA TRP A 43 -5.27 9.57 -6.78
C TRP A 43 -5.95 8.31 -6.25
N TYR A 44 -6.94 8.49 -5.39
CA TYR A 44 -7.76 7.39 -4.88
C TYR A 44 -8.63 6.81 -6.01
N ASN A 45 -8.54 5.49 -6.21
CA ASN A 45 -9.25 4.75 -7.25
C ASN A 45 -9.67 3.36 -6.72
N PRO A 46 -10.71 3.31 -5.86
CA PRO A 46 -11.21 2.06 -5.30
C PRO A 46 -11.95 1.24 -6.34
N ASP A 47 -11.77 -0.08 -6.31
CA ASP A 47 -12.66 -1.01 -7.00
C ASP A 47 -13.91 -1.36 -6.17
N LYS A 48 -14.73 -2.26 -6.72
CA LYS A 48 -15.98 -2.71 -6.11
C LYS A 48 -15.79 -3.40 -4.75
N ASP A 49 -14.60 -3.93 -4.47
CA ASP A 49 -14.27 -4.65 -3.24
C ASP A 49 -13.54 -3.73 -2.24
N GLY A 50 -13.37 -2.45 -2.57
CA GLY A 50 -12.72 -1.44 -1.72
C GLY A 50 -11.20 -1.46 -1.80
N LEU A 51 -10.60 -2.23 -2.72
CA LEU A 51 -9.17 -2.18 -2.98
C LEU A 51 -8.84 -0.93 -3.81
N ASP A 52 -7.97 -0.09 -3.29
CA ASP A 52 -7.49 1.08 -4.00
C ASP A 52 -6.38 0.72 -5.00
N ASN A 53 -6.71 0.77 -6.28
CA ASN A 53 -5.80 0.52 -7.39
C ASN A 53 -4.95 1.77 -7.75
N GLY A 54 -5.23 2.91 -7.12
CA GLY A 54 -4.49 4.16 -7.32
C GLY A 54 -3.22 4.27 -6.46
N GLY A 55 -3.19 3.60 -5.29
CA GLY A 55 -2.04 3.64 -4.38
C GLY A 55 -2.05 4.82 -3.42
N CYS A 56 -3.22 5.35 -3.07
CA CYS A 56 -3.42 6.43 -2.11
C CYS A 56 -3.02 5.98 -0.70
N ALA A 57 -1.81 6.38 -0.27
CA ALA A 57 -1.26 6.03 1.04
C ALA A 57 -2.19 6.37 2.23
N ASN A 58 -3.01 7.41 2.10
CA ASN A 58 -3.90 7.88 3.16
C ASN A 58 -5.03 6.88 3.49
N VAL A 59 -5.33 5.93 2.59
CA VAL A 59 -6.22 4.79 2.87
C VAL A 59 -5.76 3.99 4.11
N LEU A 60 -4.46 4.00 4.37
CA LEU A 60 -3.84 3.23 5.45
C LEU A 60 -3.66 4.05 6.74
N THR A 61 -3.86 5.38 6.69
CA THR A 61 -3.55 6.30 7.79
C THR A 61 -4.66 6.39 8.83
N GLN A 62 -4.32 6.78 10.06
CA GLN A 62 -5.30 6.87 11.14
C GLN A 62 -5.99 8.23 11.05
N ASP A 63 -7.31 8.22 10.83
CA ASP A 63 -8.12 9.43 10.82
C ASP A 63 -8.47 9.87 12.25
N THR A 64 -7.43 10.25 12.99
CA THR A 64 -7.55 10.82 14.33
C THR A 64 -6.52 11.91 14.52
N TYR A 65 -6.80 12.84 15.43
CA TYR A 65 -5.90 13.93 15.75
C TYR A 65 -5.57 13.93 17.25
N SER A 66 -4.37 14.40 17.56
CA SER A 66 -3.96 14.66 18.95
C SER A 66 -4.86 15.72 19.60
N PRO A 67 -4.89 15.85 20.93
CA PRO A 67 -5.62 16.94 21.60
C PRO A 67 -5.26 18.36 21.10
N GLY A 68 -4.07 18.53 20.48
CA GLY A 68 -3.62 19.77 19.87
C GLY A 68 -3.97 19.94 18.38
N GLY A 69 -4.73 19.03 17.77
CA GLY A 69 -5.20 19.14 16.39
C GLY A 69 -4.28 18.57 15.31
N ALA A 70 -3.13 17.98 15.66
CA ALA A 70 -2.20 17.39 14.69
C ALA A 70 -2.55 15.93 14.34
N PHE A 71 -2.37 15.54 13.07
CA PHE A 71 -2.69 14.20 12.53
C PHE A 71 -1.43 13.32 12.34
N PRO A 72 -1.49 12.00 12.62
CA PRO A 72 -0.36 11.07 12.52
C PRO A 72 -0.23 10.44 11.11
N LEU A 73 -0.21 11.24 10.04
CA LEU A 73 -0.32 10.74 8.65
C LEU A 73 0.92 9.99 8.14
N ASN A 74 2.06 10.10 8.81
CA ASN A 74 3.33 9.48 8.40
C ASN A 74 3.67 8.22 9.21
N SER A 75 2.77 7.76 10.08
CA SER A 75 2.99 6.58 10.94
C SER A 75 1.82 5.63 10.81
N SER A 76 2.05 4.44 10.25
CA SER A 76 1.03 3.40 10.13
C SER A 76 1.66 2.03 10.14
N LEU A 77 1.08 1.12 10.93
CA LEU A 77 1.41 -0.30 10.88
C LEU A 77 0.59 -0.94 9.77
N VAL A 78 1.28 -1.73 8.95
CA VAL A 78 0.73 -2.38 7.76
C VAL A 78 1.36 -3.75 7.59
N GLU A 79 0.67 -4.61 6.86
CA GLU A 79 1.22 -5.84 6.31
C GLU A 79 1.26 -5.73 4.77
N ILE A 80 2.14 -6.51 4.15
CA ILE A 80 2.31 -6.57 2.70
C ILE A 80 2.28 -8.02 2.21
N GLU A 81 1.66 -8.24 1.06
CA GLU A 81 1.66 -9.54 0.38
C GLU A 81 1.76 -9.38 -1.14
N LEU A 82 2.14 -10.46 -1.83
CA LEU A 82 2.08 -10.50 -3.29
C LEU A 82 0.62 -10.39 -3.72
N SER A 83 0.31 -9.47 -4.62
CA SER A 83 -1.03 -9.41 -5.19
C SER A 83 -1.23 -10.59 -6.14
N TYR A 84 -2.39 -11.24 -6.09
CA TYR A 84 -2.77 -12.20 -7.12
C TYR A 84 -2.97 -11.47 -8.46
N ASN A 85 -2.26 -11.91 -9.49
CA ASN A 85 -2.56 -11.51 -10.85
C ASN A 85 -3.88 -12.18 -11.26
N GLU A 86 -4.97 -11.43 -11.31
CA GLU A 86 -6.00 -11.78 -12.29
C GLU A 86 -5.36 -11.53 -13.65
N GLN A 87 -5.09 -12.61 -14.39
CA GLN A 87 -4.90 -12.48 -15.83
C GLN A 87 -6.13 -11.75 -16.35
N VAL A 88 -5.95 -10.58 -16.94
CA VAL A 88 -7.01 -9.95 -17.71
C VAL A 88 -7.26 -10.86 -18.91
N GLU A 89 -8.25 -11.74 -18.78
CA GLU A 89 -8.94 -12.35 -19.91
C GLU A 89 -9.39 -11.24 -20.87
N GLY A 90 -9.00 -11.37 -22.14
CA GLY A 90 -9.69 -10.71 -23.25
C GLY A 90 -9.14 -9.37 -23.71
N THR A 91 -8.20 -9.41 -24.65
CA THR A 91 -8.35 -8.66 -25.92
C THR A 91 -7.46 -9.30 -26.98
N GLN A 92 -8.06 -10.16 -27.81
CA GLN A 92 -7.71 -10.26 -29.22
C GLN A 92 -8.37 -9.09 -29.96
#